data_AF-A0AAU1U0F2-F1
#
_entry.id   AF-A0AAU1U0F2-F1
#
_cell.length_a   1.000
_cell.length_b   1.000
_cell.length_c   1.000
_cell.angle_alpha   90.00
_cell.angle_beta   90.00
_cell.angle_gamma   90.00
#
_symmetry.space_group_name_H-M   'P 1'
#
loop_
_entity.id
_entity.type
_entity.pdbx_description
1 polymer ?
#
loop_
_entity_poly.entity_id
_entity_poly.type
_entity_poly.pdbx_seq_one_letter_code
_entity_poly.pdbx_strand_id
1 'polypeptide(L)'
;MEFEVRPERTKPQGRKKLTRERAAYFQLMAQGYSNREACRIVGVDIRTGKKWRNGNHAPGKGRRPLPPAPRGAVVCGPSRYLREDERIHIADRLREKATIRQIAAELGRSPSTISREIRRNRTVLHDYGTWYYRPHAAQARADARRPRPKDRKISRSGELRTAIQEMLDEKWSPEQICQALRTRFPDRPEMHVVHETVYQTLYLQGRGELRRELAGALRSGRARRKPRRQAQQRQPRYSHPMVMISDRPAEVEDRAVPGHWEGDLIIGKNSGSAIGTLVERSTRYVMLLHLPADHGAEAVRDALTSTVTTLPSHLARSLTWDQGSEMGRHHEFTLATDIPVYFCDPASPWQRGSNENTNGLLRQYFPKGTDLSAHTPEHLRAVADQLNRRPRKTLGWETPAERLAKLLATAS
;
A
#
# COMPACT_ATOMS: atom_id res chain seq x y z
N MET A 1 -33.25 -22.67 7.82
CA MET A 1 -32.54 -23.90 8.21
C MET A 1 -32.80 -24.12 9.68
N GLU A 2 -33.75 -25.00 10.01
CA GLU A 2 -33.97 -25.41 11.40
C GLU A 2 -32.85 -26.35 11.83
N PHE A 3 -32.22 -26.03 12.96
CA PHE A 3 -31.29 -26.91 13.63
C PHE A 3 -31.88 -27.20 15.00
N GLU A 4 -32.36 -28.42 15.20
CA GLU A 4 -32.75 -28.89 16.53
C GLU A 4 -31.51 -28.93 17.43
N VAL A 5 -31.59 -28.25 18.57
CA VAL A 5 -30.58 -28.31 19.62
C VAL A 5 -30.63 -29.72 20.21
N ARG A 6 -29.55 -30.49 20.04
CA ARG A 6 -29.47 -31.86 20.58
C ARG A 6 -29.66 -31.86 22.11
N PRO A 7 -30.66 -32.61 22.64
CA PRO A 7 -30.98 -32.58 24.07
C PRO A 7 -30.02 -33.39 24.94
N GLU A 8 -29.26 -34.36 24.41
CA GLU A 8 -28.39 -35.21 25.24
C GLU A 8 -27.00 -35.50 24.62
N ARG A 9 -25.96 -35.44 25.46
CA ARG A 9 -24.53 -35.58 25.12
C ARG A 9 -23.90 -36.87 25.66
N THR A 10 -24.62 -37.99 25.69
CA THR A 10 -24.24 -39.15 26.52
C THR A 10 -23.68 -40.37 25.77
N LYS A 11 -23.35 -40.29 24.48
CA LYS A 11 -22.62 -41.38 23.77
C LYS A 11 -21.46 -40.86 22.91
N PRO A 12 -20.21 -41.34 23.11
CA PRO A 12 -19.08 -40.96 22.27
C PRO A 12 -19.18 -41.68 20.91
N GLN A 13 -19.66 -40.98 19.89
CA GLN A 13 -19.45 -41.41 18.50
C GLN A 13 -17.99 -41.13 18.12
N GLY A 14 -17.33 -42.12 17.50
CA GLY A 14 -15.98 -41.97 16.93
C GLY A 14 -15.86 -40.80 15.95
N ARG A 15 -14.64 -40.57 15.44
CA ARG A 15 -14.19 -39.34 14.74
C ARG A 15 -14.98 -39.01 13.45
N LYS A 16 -16.22 -38.56 13.58
CA LYS A 16 -17.08 -38.12 12.48
C LYS A 16 -16.54 -36.80 11.92
N LYS A 17 -16.29 -36.75 10.61
CA LYS A 17 -15.85 -35.51 9.94
C LYS A 17 -17.04 -34.55 9.85
N LEU A 18 -16.99 -33.49 10.65
CA LEU A 18 -18.00 -32.42 10.76
C LEU A 18 -17.94 -31.44 9.56
N THR A 19 -18.16 -31.94 8.34
CA THR A 19 -18.01 -31.15 7.11
C THR A 19 -19.17 -30.17 6.90
N ARG A 20 -20.40 -30.60 7.21
CA ARG A 20 -21.63 -29.79 7.05
C ARG A 20 -21.69 -28.67 8.09
N GLU A 21 -21.35 -29.02 9.33
CA GLU A 21 -21.27 -28.13 10.47
C GLU A 21 -20.19 -27.05 10.25
N ARG A 22 -19.06 -27.44 9.67
CA ARG A 22 -17.99 -26.50 9.33
C ARG A 22 -18.41 -25.49 8.25
N ALA A 23 -19.17 -25.92 7.24
CA ALA A 23 -19.68 -25.02 6.21
C ALA A 23 -20.69 -24.02 6.80
N ALA A 24 -21.64 -24.50 7.62
CA ALA A 24 -22.61 -23.66 8.31
C ALA A 24 -21.94 -22.64 9.26
N TYR A 25 -20.90 -23.07 9.98
CA TYR A 25 -20.11 -22.17 10.83
C TYR A 25 -19.49 -21.01 10.05
N PHE A 26 -18.91 -21.25 8.86
CA PHE A 26 -18.33 -20.17 8.05
C PHE A 26 -19.39 -19.25 7.43
N GLN A 27 -20.58 -19.75 7.11
CA GLN A 27 -21.70 -18.91 6.66
C GLN A 27 -22.16 -17.94 7.75
N LEU A 28 -22.33 -18.41 8.99
CA LEU A 28 -22.69 -17.56 10.13
C LEU A 28 -21.60 -16.52 10.44
N MET A 29 -20.34 -16.93 10.37
CA MET A 29 -19.22 -15.99 10.53
C MET A 29 -19.18 -14.90 9.44
N ALA A 30 -19.54 -15.24 8.19
CA ALA A 30 -19.63 -14.27 7.09
C ALA A 30 -20.80 -13.29 7.26
N GLN A 31 -21.89 -13.74 7.91
CA GLN A 31 -23.04 -12.92 8.28
C GLN A 31 -22.79 -12.03 9.52
N GLY A 32 -21.58 -12.08 10.10
CA GLY A 32 -21.16 -11.21 11.20
C GLY A 32 -21.38 -11.78 12.60
N TYR A 33 -21.88 -13.01 12.74
CA TYR A 33 -22.06 -13.66 14.04
C TYR A 33 -20.73 -13.88 14.76
N SER A 34 -20.73 -13.78 16.09
CA SER A 34 -19.55 -14.07 16.89
C SER A 34 -19.23 -15.57 16.86
N ASN A 35 -17.95 -15.94 17.07
CA ASN A 35 -17.54 -17.34 17.15
C ASN A 35 -18.33 -18.12 18.21
N ARG A 36 -18.80 -17.47 19.28
CA ARG A 36 -19.57 -18.11 20.34
C ARG A 36 -20.99 -18.43 19.89
N GLU A 37 -21.64 -17.51 19.19
CA GLU A 37 -22.98 -17.69 18.62
C GLU A 37 -22.96 -18.69 17.47
N ALA A 38 -21.98 -18.59 16.56
CA ALA A 38 -21.83 -19.53 15.46
C ALA A 38 -21.61 -20.97 15.95
N CYS A 39 -20.78 -21.18 16.98
CA CYS A 39 -20.60 -22.51 17.59
C CYS A 39 -21.89 -23.02 18.26
N ARG A 40 -22.64 -22.13 18.93
CA ARG A 40 -23.91 -22.49 19.58
C ARG A 40 -24.97 -22.94 18.56
N ILE A 41 -25.14 -22.17 17.49
CA ILE A 41 -26.12 -22.46 16.42
C ILE A 41 -25.77 -23.77 15.69
N VAL A 42 -24.48 -24.01 15.45
CA VAL A 42 -24.00 -25.21 14.73
C VAL A 42 -23.93 -26.44 15.64
N GLY A 43 -24.05 -26.29 16.96
CA GLY A 43 -24.00 -27.39 17.92
C GLY A 43 -22.59 -27.96 18.15
N VAL A 44 -21.54 -27.17 17.98
CA VAL A 44 -20.14 -27.58 18.12
C VAL A 44 -19.43 -26.87 19.27
N ASP A 45 -18.42 -27.52 19.85
CA ASP A 45 -17.63 -26.92 20.93
C ASP A 45 -16.87 -25.65 20.46
N ILE A 46 -16.75 -24.65 21.34
CA ILE A 46 -16.11 -23.36 21.04
C ILE A 46 -14.64 -23.55 20.60
N ARG A 47 -13.94 -24.56 21.15
CA ARG A 47 -12.56 -24.89 20.75
C ARG A 47 -12.53 -25.43 19.31
N THR A 48 -13.55 -26.13 18.87
CA THR A 48 -13.68 -26.65 17.50
C THR A 48 -13.87 -25.51 16.50
N GLY A 49 -14.73 -24.54 16.77
CA GLY A 49 -14.86 -23.33 15.94
C GLY A 49 -13.58 -22.49 15.91
N LYS A 50 -12.92 -22.33 17.06
CA LYS A 50 -11.60 -21.65 17.15
C LYS A 50 -10.55 -22.35 16.31
N LYS A 51 -10.54 -23.68 16.31
CA LYS A 51 -9.65 -24.55 15.50
C LYS A 51 -9.96 -24.46 14.01
N TRP A 52 -11.24 -24.39 13.61
CA TRP A 52 -11.60 -24.17 12.20
C TRP A 52 -11.18 -22.80 11.69
N ARG A 53 -11.29 -21.77 12.52
CA ARG A 53 -10.89 -20.39 12.19
C ARG A 53 -9.37 -20.21 12.18
N ASN A 54 -8.67 -20.79 13.15
CA ASN A 54 -7.27 -20.49 13.44
C ASN A 54 -6.30 -21.65 13.13
N GLY A 55 -6.76 -22.80 12.63
CA GLY A 55 -5.92 -23.98 12.40
C GLY A 55 -5.48 -24.70 13.69
N ASN A 56 -4.67 -25.76 13.55
CA ASN A 56 -4.35 -26.69 14.65
C ASN A 56 -3.11 -26.31 15.47
N HIS A 57 -2.23 -25.43 15.00
CA HIS A 57 -0.98 -25.09 15.72
C HIS A 57 -0.65 -23.60 15.60
N ALA A 58 -0.14 -23.03 16.70
CA ALA A 58 0.46 -21.70 16.69
C ALA A 58 1.83 -21.79 15.98
N PRO A 59 2.10 -20.97 14.95
CA PRO A 59 3.47 -20.77 14.49
C PRO A 59 4.27 -20.08 15.61
N GLY A 60 5.60 -20.25 15.60
CA GLY A 60 6.51 -19.49 16.47
C GLY A 60 6.25 -17.97 16.42
N LYS A 61 6.58 -17.28 17.52
CA LYS A 61 6.26 -15.87 17.81
C LYS A 61 6.17 -14.99 16.54
N GLY A 62 4.99 -14.41 16.31
CA GLY A 62 4.79 -13.29 15.38
C GLY A 62 4.00 -13.58 14.10
N ARG A 63 3.65 -14.84 13.78
CA ARG A 63 2.80 -15.15 12.61
C ARG A 63 1.44 -15.71 13.04
N ARG A 64 0.35 -15.09 12.55
CA ARG A 64 -1.00 -15.66 12.69
C ARG A 64 -1.13 -16.85 11.73
N PRO A 65 -1.73 -17.97 12.17
CA PRO A 65 -2.00 -19.09 11.28
C PRO A 65 -2.94 -18.64 10.14
N LEU A 66 -2.56 -18.99 8.91
CA LEU A 66 -3.41 -18.81 7.73
C LEU A 66 -4.62 -19.75 7.86
N PRO A 67 -5.85 -19.28 7.58
CA PRO A 67 -6.97 -20.19 7.48
C PRO A 67 -6.67 -21.24 6.40
N PRO A 68 -7.05 -22.51 6.60
CA PRO A 68 -6.94 -23.51 5.55
C PRO A 68 -7.70 -22.98 4.33
N ALA A 69 -7.01 -22.91 3.19
CA ALA A 69 -7.61 -22.41 1.95
C ALA A 69 -8.93 -23.16 1.70
N PRO A 70 -10.04 -22.46 1.43
CA PRO A 70 -11.23 -23.13 0.93
C PRO A 70 -10.79 -23.90 -0.31
N ARG A 71 -11.04 -25.21 -0.36
CA ARG A 71 -11.02 -25.92 -1.65
C ARG A 71 -12.02 -25.15 -2.50
N GLY A 72 -11.53 -24.45 -3.53
CA GLY A 72 -12.36 -23.62 -4.38
C GLY A 72 -13.58 -24.43 -4.80
N ALA A 73 -14.76 -23.80 -4.75
CA ALA A 73 -15.97 -24.41 -5.27
C ALA A 73 -15.67 -24.96 -6.67
N VAL A 74 -16.10 -26.19 -6.95
CA VAL A 74 -16.01 -26.77 -8.29
C VAL A 74 -16.71 -25.78 -9.20
N VAL A 75 -15.94 -25.14 -10.09
CA VAL A 75 -16.47 -24.13 -11.01
C VAL A 75 -17.39 -24.89 -11.99
N CYS A 76 -18.69 -24.90 -11.69
CA CYS A 76 -19.70 -25.51 -12.55
C CYS A 76 -20.06 -24.49 -13.62
N GLY A 77 -19.67 -24.78 -14.86
CA GLY A 77 -19.90 -23.92 -16.01
C GLY A 77 -19.07 -24.38 -17.23
N PRO A 78 -19.55 -24.11 -18.45
CA PRO A 78 -18.89 -24.54 -19.67
C PRO A 78 -17.47 -23.95 -19.74
N SER A 79 -16.47 -24.82 -19.70
CA SER A 79 -15.06 -24.44 -19.83
C SER A 79 -14.60 -24.66 -21.27
N ARG A 80 -13.80 -23.73 -21.82
CA ARG A 80 -13.11 -23.94 -23.11
C ARG A 80 -12.23 -25.19 -23.11
N TYR A 81 -11.67 -25.54 -21.95
CA TYR A 81 -10.74 -26.66 -21.78
C TYR A 81 -11.40 -27.80 -21.01
N LEU A 82 -11.03 -29.05 -21.32
CA LEU A 82 -11.41 -30.21 -20.52
C LEU A 82 -10.91 -30.03 -19.08
N ARG A 83 -11.76 -30.37 -18.11
CA ARG A 83 -11.47 -30.38 -16.67
C ARG A 83 -11.04 -31.78 -16.21
N GLU A 84 -10.58 -31.88 -14.97
CA GLU A 84 -10.08 -33.15 -14.42
C GLU A 84 -11.18 -34.21 -14.30
N ASP A 85 -12.38 -33.82 -13.87
CA ASP A 85 -13.58 -34.65 -13.82
C ASP A 85 -14.01 -35.15 -15.21
N GLU A 86 -14.02 -34.26 -16.22
CA GLU A 86 -14.29 -34.66 -17.61
C GLU A 86 -13.23 -35.66 -18.12
N ARG A 87 -11.95 -35.51 -17.71
CA ARG A 87 -10.89 -36.47 -18.06
C ARG A 87 -11.08 -37.81 -17.36
N ILE A 88 -11.49 -37.82 -16.09
CA ILE A 88 -11.80 -39.06 -15.35
C ILE A 88 -12.96 -39.78 -16.05
N HIS A 89 -14.02 -39.06 -16.42
CA HIS A 89 -15.14 -39.62 -17.17
C HIS A 89 -14.71 -40.26 -18.50
N ILE A 90 -13.84 -39.59 -19.27
CA ILE A 90 -13.26 -40.16 -20.50
C ILE A 90 -12.52 -41.47 -20.19
N ALA A 91 -11.76 -41.53 -19.10
CA ALA A 91 -11.01 -42.73 -18.73
C ALA A 91 -11.93 -43.91 -18.38
N ASP A 92 -13.00 -43.67 -17.62
CA ASP A 92 -13.94 -44.70 -17.21
C ASP A 92 -14.75 -45.24 -18.40
N ARG A 93 -15.27 -44.36 -19.26
CA ARG A 93 -16.01 -44.76 -20.47
C ARG A 93 -15.14 -45.50 -21.49
N LEU A 94 -13.85 -45.19 -21.57
CA LEU A 94 -12.92 -45.97 -22.40
C LEU A 94 -12.72 -47.41 -21.89
N ARG A 95 -12.72 -47.62 -20.56
CA ARG A 95 -12.67 -48.99 -19.98
C ARG A 95 -13.93 -49.78 -20.28
N GLU A 96 -15.06 -49.10 -20.32
CA GLU A 96 -16.36 -49.65 -20.72
C GLU A 96 -16.51 -49.83 -22.24
N LYS A 97 -15.44 -49.55 -23.02
CA LYS A 97 -15.40 -49.66 -24.49
C LYS A 97 -16.41 -48.75 -25.21
N ALA A 98 -16.83 -47.64 -24.59
CA ALA A 98 -17.69 -46.65 -25.23
C ALA A 98 -17.00 -45.97 -26.43
N THR A 99 -17.78 -45.60 -27.44
CA THR A 99 -17.26 -44.91 -28.62
C THR A 99 -16.96 -43.44 -28.32
N ILE A 100 -16.00 -42.85 -29.06
CA ILE A 100 -15.65 -41.42 -28.92
C ILE A 100 -16.87 -40.50 -29.08
N ARG A 101 -17.81 -40.84 -29.97
CA ARG A 101 -19.03 -40.06 -30.20
C ARG A 101 -19.98 -40.09 -29.00
N GLN A 102 -20.12 -41.24 -28.34
CA GLN A 102 -20.92 -41.38 -27.11
C GLN A 102 -20.33 -40.56 -25.97
N ILE A 103 -19.02 -40.70 -25.72
CA ILE A 103 -18.31 -39.93 -24.68
C ILE A 103 -18.44 -38.42 -24.93
N ALA A 104 -18.36 -38.01 -26.20
CA ALA A 104 -18.50 -36.61 -26.60
C ALA A 104 -19.92 -36.08 -26.37
N ALA A 105 -20.96 -36.87 -26.67
CA ALA A 105 -22.35 -36.50 -26.43
C ALA A 105 -22.66 -36.38 -24.93
N GLU A 106 -22.20 -37.33 -24.11
CA GLU A 106 -22.38 -37.33 -22.64
C GLU A 106 -21.76 -36.09 -21.97
N LEU A 107 -20.59 -35.66 -22.46
CA LEU A 107 -19.87 -34.49 -21.92
C LEU A 107 -20.28 -33.17 -22.60
N GLY A 108 -21.19 -33.19 -23.58
CA GLY A 108 -21.54 -32.01 -24.37
C GLY A 108 -20.35 -31.40 -25.13
N ARG A 109 -19.42 -32.23 -25.62
CA ARG A 109 -18.19 -31.82 -26.32
C ARG A 109 -18.19 -32.28 -27.77
N SER A 110 -17.33 -31.65 -28.59
CA SER A 110 -17.06 -32.15 -29.95
C SER A 110 -16.32 -33.49 -29.91
N PRO A 111 -16.69 -34.49 -30.75
CA PRO A 111 -15.93 -35.74 -30.89
C PRO A 111 -14.44 -35.53 -31.19
N SER A 112 -14.11 -34.46 -31.93
CA SER A 112 -12.74 -34.07 -32.25
C SER A 112 -11.95 -33.65 -31.01
N THR A 113 -12.58 -33.05 -30.00
CA THR A 113 -11.93 -32.68 -28.73
C THR A 113 -11.53 -33.92 -27.96
N ILE A 114 -12.46 -34.88 -27.81
CA ILE A 114 -12.21 -36.14 -27.11
C ILE A 114 -11.14 -36.97 -27.85
N SER A 115 -11.26 -37.10 -29.17
CA SER A 115 -10.26 -37.80 -29.99
C SER A 115 -8.85 -37.21 -29.84
N ARG A 116 -8.70 -35.88 -29.90
CA ARG A 116 -7.39 -35.22 -29.74
C ARG A 116 -6.85 -35.35 -28.32
N GLU A 117 -7.70 -35.28 -27.30
CA GLU A 117 -7.30 -35.45 -25.90
C GLU A 117 -6.73 -36.85 -25.66
N ILE A 118 -7.44 -37.90 -26.11
CA ILE A 118 -7.00 -39.29 -25.98
C ILE A 118 -5.71 -39.50 -26.76
N ARG A 119 -5.65 -39.07 -28.03
CA ARG A 119 -4.46 -39.21 -28.86
C ARG A 119 -3.23 -38.53 -28.27
N ARG A 120 -3.39 -37.34 -27.68
CA ARG A 120 -2.28 -36.56 -27.09
C ARG A 120 -1.76 -37.14 -25.78
N ASN A 121 -2.61 -37.85 -25.03
CA ASN A 121 -2.28 -38.32 -23.68
C ASN A 121 -2.29 -39.85 -23.54
N ARG A 122 -2.40 -40.59 -24.65
CA ARG A 122 -2.20 -42.05 -24.65
C ARG A 122 -0.76 -42.38 -24.26
N THR A 123 -0.59 -43.36 -23.38
CA THR A 123 0.71 -43.95 -23.08
C THR A 123 0.73 -45.35 -23.68
N VAL A 124 1.74 -45.64 -24.50
CA VAL A 124 1.95 -46.96 -25.13
C VAL A 124 2.75 -47.83 -24.15
N LEU A 125 2.33 -49.08 -23.96
CA LEU A 125 3.11 -50.09 -23.24
C LEU A 125 4.08 -50.76 -24.22
N HIS A 126 5.35 -50.90 -23.84
CA HIS A 126 6.41 -51.38 -24.74
C HIS A 126 6.20 -52.80 -25.27
N ASP A 127 5.46 -53.65 -24.56
CA ASP A 127 5.50 -55.09 -24.86
C ASP A 127 4.35 -55.62 -25.73
N TYR A 128 3.24 -54.91 -25.94
CA TYR A 128 2.07 -55.52 -26.62
C TYR A 128 1.21 -54.58 -27.48
N GLY A 129 1.70 -53.39 -27.86
CA GLY A 129 0.92 -52.42 -28.65
C GLY A 129 -0.33 -51.86 -27.94
N THR A 130 -0.55 -52.26 -26.68
CA THR A 130 -1.64 -51.79 -25.84
C THR A 130 -1.36 -50.38 -25.32
N TRP A 131 -2.36 -49.50 -25.38
CA TRP A 131 -2.28 -48.15 -24.85
C TRP A 131 -3.28 -47.95 -23.72
N TYR A 132 -2.97 -47.03 -22.81
CA TYR A 132 -3.92 -46.60 -21.77
C TYR A 132 -3.96 -45.07 -21.67
N TYR A 133 -5.09 -44.56 -21.18
CA TYR A 133 -5.30 -43.13 -20.91
C TYR A 133 -5.24 -42.87 -19.39
N ARG A 134 -4.34 -41.98 -18.95
CA ARG A 134 -4.20 -41.57 -17.53
C ARG A 134 -4.78 -40.17 -17.32
N PRO A 135 -5.95 -40.02 -16.70
CA PRO A 135 -6.64 -38.73 -16.58
C PRO A 135 -5.86 -37.71 -15.74
N HIS A 136 -5.33 -38.11 -14.58
CA HIS A 136 -4.53 -37.21 -13.73
C HIS A 136 -3.23 -36.76 -14.38
N ALA A 137 -2.55 -37.64 -15.14
CA ALA A 137 -1.35 -37.27 -15.88
C ALA A 137 -1.68 -36.31 -17.03
N ALA A 138 -2.82 -36.50 -17.70
CA ALA A 138 -3.30 -35.58 -18.73
C ALA A 138 -3.64 -34.20 -18.14
N GLN A 139 -4.27 -34.16 -16.96
CA GLN A 139 -4.52 -32.92 -16.21
C GLN A 139 -3.20 -32.23 -15.83
N ALA A 140 -2.25 -32.94 -15.22
CA ALA A 140 -0.96 -32.39 -14.83
C ALA A 140 -0.18 -31.81 -16.03
N ARG A 141 -0.20 -32.50 -17.19
CA ARG A 141 0.40 -31.96 -18.43
C ARG A 141 -0.34 -30.75 -18.98
N ALA A 142 -1.66 -30.70 -18.85
CA ALA A 142 -2.44 -29.53 -19.25
C ALA A 142 -2.11 -28.33 -18.36
N ASP A 143 -2.04 -28.53 -17.05
CA ASP A 143 -1.66 -27.49 -16.10
C ASP A 143 -0.21 -27.04 -16.28
N ALA A 144 0.72 -27.95 -16.55
CA ALA A 144 2.12 -27.61 -16.84
C ALA A 144 2.30 -26.78 -18.12
N ARG A 145 1.42 -26.96 -19.12
CA ARG A 145 1.42 -26.18 -20.37
C ARG A 145 0.64 -24.86 -20.27
N ARG A 146 -0.09 -24.65 -19.16
CA ARG A 146 -0.96 -23.49 -18.97
C ARG A 146 -0.16 -22.19 -18.78
N PRO A 147 0.96 -22.17 -18.03
CA PRO A 147 1.83 -21.01 -17.97
C PRO A 147 2.34 -20.67 -19.37
N ARG A 148 2.08 -19.44 -19.79
CA ARG A 148 2.75 -18.82 -20.94
C ARG A 148 3.51 -17.61 -20.41
N PRO A 149 4.66 -17.83 -19.73
CA PRO A 149 5.47 -16.73 -19.24
C PRO A 149 5.89 -15.88 -20.45
N LYS A 150 5.58 -14.59 -20.39
CA LYS A 150 6.12 -13.60 -21.31
C LYS A 150 7.20 -12.82 -20.58
N ASP A 151 8.29 -12.54 -21.27
CA ASP A 151 9.30 -11.63 -20.75
C ASP A 151 8.65 -10.28 -20.50
N ARG A 152 8.91 -9.74 -19.30
CA ARG A 152 8.31 -8.47 -18.91
C ARG A 152 9.04 -7.32 -19.58
N LYS A 153 8.28 -6.26 -19.87
CA LYS A 153 8.78 -5.07 -20.55
C LYS A 153 10.02 -4.46 -19.84
N ILE A 154 9.99 -4.35 -18.52
CA ILE A 154 11.10 -3.81 -17.71
C ILE A 154 12.32 -4.75 -17.74
N SER A 155 12.11 -6.08 -17.75
CA SER A 155 13.23 -7.04 -17.84
C SER A 155 13.91 -7.01 -19.22
N ARG A 156 13.15 -6.74 -20.28
CA ARG A 156 13.67 -6.71 -21.66
C ARG A 156 14.44 -5.42 -21.98
N SER A 157 14.09 -4.30 -21.38
CA SER A 157 14.74 -3.00 -21.64
C SER A 157 15.64 -2.59 -20.47
N GLY A 158 16.96 -2.70 -20.68
CA GLY A 158 17.95 -2.26 -19.70
C GLY A 158 17.87 -0.77 -19.39
N GLU A 159 17.64 0.07 -20.40
CA GLU A 159 17.48 1.52 -20.26
C GLU A 159 16.25 1.87 -19.39
N LEU A 160 15.09 1.26 -19.68
CA LEU A 160 13.88 1.47 -18.89
C LEU A 160 14.07 1.02 -17.44
N ARG A 161 14.75 -0.11 -17.23
CA ARG A 161 15.05 -0.61 -15.88
C ARG A 161 15.94 0.36 -15.11
N THR A 162 17.00 0.87 -15.74
CA THR A 162 17.91 1.85 -15.12
C THR A 162 17.18 3.13 -14.77
N ALA A 163 16.39 3.70 -15.69
CA ALA A 163 15.62 4.91 -15.43
C ALA A 163 14.62 4.73 -14.26
N ILE A 164 13.90 3.59 -14.22
CA ILE A 164 13.00 3.28 -13.10
C ILE A 164 13.78 3.14 -11.79
N GLN A 165 14.95 2.48 -11.82
CA GLN A 165 15.79 2.28 -10.65
C GLN A 165 16.29 3.61 -10.07
N GLU A 166 16.82 4.50 -10.91
CA GLU A 166 17.29 5.83 -10.51
C GLU A 166 16.19 6.62 -9.78
N MET A 167 14.98 6.66 -10.36
CA MET A 167 13.86 7.37 -9.72
C MET A 167 13.37 6.69 -8.43
N LEU A 168 13.44 5.35 -8.34
CA LEU A 168 13.13 4.62 -7.10
C LEU A 168 14.17 4.88 -6.00
N ASP A 169 15.44 5.03 -6.36
CA ASP A 169 16.52 5.37 -5.41
C ASP A 169 16.34 6.80 -4.87
N GLU A 170 15.83 7.71 -5.69
CA GLU A 170 15.31 9.01 -5.26
C GLU A 170 13.97 8.94 -4.50
N LYS A 171 13.46 7.73 -4.23
CA LYS A 171 12.19 7.40 -3.54
C LYS A 171 10.94 7.98 -4.21
N TRP A 172 10.94 8.08 -5.53
CA TRP A 172 9.73 8.44 -6.28
C TRP A 172 8.72 7.29 -6.21
N SER A 173 7.43 7.63 -6.17
CA SER A 173 6.37 6.63 -6.23
C SER A 173 6.23 6.06 -7.65
N PRO A 174 5.75 4.81 -7.80
CA PRO A 174 5.49 4.23 -9.12
C PRO A 174 4.62 5.09 -10.04
N GLU A 175 3.62 5.81 -9.51
CA GLU A 175 2.80 6.74 -10.31
C GLU A 175 3.62 7.93 -10.80
N GLN A 176 4.45 8.54 -9.95
CA GLN A 176 5.35 9.63 -10.33
C GLN A 176 6.34 9.20 -11.42
N ILE A 177 6.92 8.00 -11.28
CA ILE A 177 7.84 7.42 -12.27
C ILE A 177 7.16 7.30 -13.63
N CYS A 178 5.95 6.75 -13.66
CA CYS A 178 5.22 6.55 -14.93
C CYS A 178 4.93 7.88 -15.65
N GLN A 179 4.58 8.91 -14.91
CA GLN A 179 4.31 10.22 -15.50
C GLN A 179 5.59 10.90 -15.97
N ALA A 180 6.66 10.83 -15.17
CA ALA A 180 7.95 11.38 -15.56
C ALA A 180 8.55 10.69 -16.79
N LEU A 181 8.39 9.37 -16.92
CA LEU A 181 8.79 8.64 -18.12
C LEU A 181 8.04 9.11 -19.37
N ARG A 182 6.75 9.42 -19.24
CA ARG A 182 5.96 9.97 -20.37
C ARG A 182 6.40 11.38 -20.75
N THR A 183 6.66 12.23 -19.77
CA THR A 183 7.13 13.60 -20.00
C THR A 183 8.54 13.62 -20.61
N ARG A 184 9.45 12.76 -20.12
CA ARG A 184 10.83 12.70 -20.60
C ARG A 184 10.97 12.03 -21.97
N PHE A 185 10.06 11.12 -22.31
CA PHE A 185 10.14 10.31 -23.52
C PHE A 185 8.81 10.26 -24.28
N PRO A 186 8.22 11.41 -24.70
CA PRO A 186 6.88 11.44 -25.30
C PRO A 186 6.75 10.55 -26.53
N ASP A 187 7.77 10.51 -27.38
CA ASP A 187 7.77 9.79 -28.66
C ASP A 187 8.28 8.33 -28.57
N ARG A 188 8.53 7.82 -27.36
CA ARG A 188 9.08 6.47 -27.14
C ARG A 188 8.16 5.62 -26.27
N PRO A 189 7.12 4.99 -26.86
CA PRO A 189 6.17 4.14 -26.13
C PRO A 189 6.82 2.96 -25.40
N GLU A 190 7.99 2.51 -25.84
CA GLU A 190 8.80 1.48 -25.19
C GLU A 190 9.30 1.90 -23.80
N MET A 191 9.42 3.21 -23.54
CA MET A 191 9.78 3.76 -22.22
C MET A 191 8.57 3.95 -21.31
N HIS A 192 7.34 3.84 -21.84
CA HIS A 192 6.13 4.07 -21.06
C HIS A 192 5.67 2.79 -20.35
N VAL A 193 5.41 2.90 -19.05
CA VAL A 193 4.84 1.83 -18.25
C VAL A 193 3.66 2.35 -17.43
N VAL A 194 2.80 1.44 -16.99
CA VAL A 194 1.80 1.75 -15.97
C VAL A 194 2.36 1.41 -14.60
N HIS A 195 1.89 2.09 -13.56
CA HIS A 195 2.42 1.92 -12.20
C HIS A 195 2.24 0.49 -11.68
N GLU A 196 1.22 -0.24 -12.14
CA GLU A 196 1.05 -1.66 -11.85
C GLU A 196 2.19 -2.52 -12.41
N THR A 197 2.77 -2.17 -13.57
CA THR A 197 3.95 -2.87 -14.12
C THR A 197 5.18 -2.67 -13.24
N VAL A 198 5.33 -1.49 -12.66
CA VAL A 198 6.40 -1.18 -11.69
C VAL A 198 6.16 -1.97 -10.40
N TYR A 199 4.93 -1.97 -9.86
CA TYR A 199 4.56 -2.76 -8.68
C TYR A 199 4.78 -4.26 -8.87
N GLN A 200 4.34 -4.83 -9.99
CA GLN A 200 4.56 -6.25 -10.29
C GLN A 200 6.04 -6.59 -10.33
N THR A 201 6.86 -5.71 -10.91
CA THR A 201 8.31 -5.86 -10.92
C THR A 201 8.86 -5.88 -9.50
N LEU A 202 8.49 -4.90 -8.66
CA LEU A 202 8.89 -4.85 -7.24
C LEU A 202 8.43 -6.06 -6.42
N TYR A 203 7.19 -6.54 -6.60
CA TYR A 203 6.63 -7.65 -5.83
C TYR A 203 7.20 -9.02 -6.23
N LEU A 204 7.43 -9.23 -7.51
CA LEU A 204 7.92 -10.51 -8.03
C LEU A 204 9.44 -10.65 -7.85
N GLN A 205 10.16 -9.54 -7.66
CA GLN A 205 11.60 -9.50 -7.47
C GLN A 205 12.09 -9.72 -6.04
N GLY A 206 11.23 -10.09 -5.08
CA GLY A 206 11.67 -10.74 -3.83
C GLY A 206 12.49 -12.03 -4.04
N ARG A 207 12.82 -12.39 -5.29
CA ARG A 207 13.60 -13.54 -5.74
C ARG A 207 14.78 -13.27 -6.70
N GLY A 208 15.20 -12.02 -7.03
CA GLY A 208 16.58 -11.84 -7.54
C GLY A 208 16.97 -10.85 -8.66
N GLU A 209 16.18 -9.83 -9.03
CA GLU A 209 16.59 -8.95 -10.17
C GLU A 209 16.56 -7.42 -9.90
N LEU A 210 15.98 -6.95 -8.79
CA LEU A 210 16.20 -5.61 -8.23
C LEU A 210 16.71 -5.82 -6.79
N ARG A 211 17.58 -4.94 -6.29
CA ARG A 211 18.13 -5.05 -4.92
C ARG A 211 17.00 -5.26 -3.92
N ARG A 212 17.15 -6.28 -3.07
CA ARG A 212 16.20 -6.68 -2.00
C ARG A 212 15.85 -5.55 -1.03
N GLU A 213 16.63 -4.47 -1.05
CA GLU A 213 16.49 -3.22 -0.29
C GLU A 213 15.30 -2.35 -0.74
N LEU A 214 14.79 -2.52 -1.96
CA LEU A 214 13.70 -1.70 -2.52
C LEU A 214 12.31 -1.99 -1.91
N ALA A 215 12.15 -3.12 -1.22
CA ALA A 215 10.96 -3.35 -0.38
C ALA A 215 10.86 -2.30 0.76
N GLY A 216 11.97 -1.69 1.17
CA GLY A 216 12.02 -0.56 2.09
C GLY A 216 11.63 0.80 1.49
N ALA A 217 11.57 0.91 0.15
CA ALA A 217 11.15 2.14 -0.55
C ALA A 217 9.62 2.33 -0.59
N LEU A 218 8.84 1.32 -0.17
CA LEU A 218 7.39 1.43 -0.10
C LEU A 218 6.96 2.35 1.06
N ARG A 219 6.23 3.43 0.71
CA ARG A 219 5.85 4.57 1.57
C ARG A 219 5.12 4.21 2.87
N SER A 220 4.54 3.02 2.98
CA SER A 220 3.89 2.58 4.21
C SER A 220 4.11 1.09 4.45
N GLY A 221 5.06 0.74 5.31
CA GLY A 221 5.21 -0.61 5.88
C GLY A 221 4.09 -1.00 6.85
N ARG A 222 2.84 -0.58 6.64
CA ARG A 222 1.71 -0.77 7.57
C ARG A 222 0.76 -1.86 7.08
N ALA A 223 0.55 -2.88 7.90
CA ALA A 223 -0.40 -3.96 7.64
C ALA A 223 -1.83 -3.73 8.20
N ARG A 224 -2.07 -2.64 8.95
CA ARG A 224 -3.38 -2.33 9.57
C ARG A 224 -3.63 -0.82 9.73
N ARG A 225 -4.91 -0.43 9.65
CA ARG A 225 -5.41 0.91 9.98
C ARG A 225 -5.33 1.16 11.49
N LYS A 226 -4.85 2.34 11.90
CA LYS A 226 -4.88 2.77 13.31
C LYS A 226 -6.34 3.08 13.73
N PRO A 227 -6.78 2.67 14.93
CA PRO A 227 -8.01 3.20 15.50
C PRO A 227 -7.84 4.70 15.78
N ARG A 228 -8.88 5.48 15.45
CA ARG A 228 -9.00 6.90 15.85
C ARG A 228 -9.12 6.93 17.38
N ARG A 229 -8.21 7.63 18.07
CA ARG A 229 -8.43 8.05 19.46
C ARG A 229 -9.19 9.36 19.43
N GLN A 230 -10.20 9.49 20.29
CA GLN A 230 -10.82 10.78 20.59
C GLN A 230 -9.84 11.65 21.38
N ALA A 231 -9.84 12.95 21.07
CA ALA A 231 -8.94 13.93 21.66
C ALA A 231 -9.37 14.25 23.11
N GLN A 232 -8.42 14.17 24.05
CA GLN A 232 -8.56 14.87 25.32
C GLN A 232 -8.21 16.36 25.09
N GLN A 233 -9.08 17.23 25.59
CA GLN A 233 -8.95 18.68 25.52
C GLN A 233 -7.65 19.15 26.19
N ARG A 234 -6.86 19.97 25.48
CA ARG A 234 -5.74 20.71 26.06
C ARG A 234 -6.17 22.15 26.30
N GLN A 235 -5.78 22.71 27.45
CA GLN A 235 -5.96 24.12 27.78
C GLN A 235 -4.98 25.02 26.99
N PRO A 236 -5.33 26.28 26.73
CA PRO A 236 -4.46 27.24 26.03
C PRO A 236 -3.17 27.50 26.84
N ARG A 237 -2.02 27.58 26.15
CA ARG A 237 -0.68 27.55 26.74
C ARG A 237 0.13 28.86 26.64
N TYR A 238 -0.43 29.95 26.10
CA TYR A 238 0.31 31.18 25.81
C TYR A 238 -0.20 32.40 26.58
N SER A 239 0.71 33.33 26.86
CA SER A 239 0.44 34.61 27.57
C SER A 239 0.09 35.79 26.64
N HIS A 240 0.29 35.66 25.33
CA HIS A 240 0.07 36.72 24.33
C HIS A 240 -1.09 36.36 23.38
N PRO A 241 -1.86 37.35 22.87
CA PRO A 241 -3.01 37.12 22.00
C PRO A 241 -2.59 36.47 20.67
N MET A 242 -3.29 35.38 20.29
CA MET A 242 -3.08 34.66 19.03
C MET A 242 -3.97 35.22 17.94
N VAL A 243 -3.44 35.34 16.72
CA VAL A 243 -4.25 35.53 15.52
C VAL A 243 -4.65 34.16 14.97
N MET A 244 -5.94 33.88 14.91
CA MET A 244 -6.44 32.57 14.51
C MET A 244 -6.43 32.44 12.98
N ILE A 245 -6.43 31.21 12.48
CA ILE A 245 -6.49 30.93 11.04
C ILE A 245 -7.74 31.52 10.37
N SER A 246 -8.83 31.69 11.12
CA SER A 246 -10.05 32.39 10.66
C SER A 246 -9.82 33.83 10.24
N ASP A 247 -8.80 34.47 10.80
CA ASP A 247 -8.55 35.91 10.63
C ASP A 247 -7.59 36.18 9.45
N ARG A 248 -7.34 35.15 8.63
CA ARG A 248 -6.50 35.27 7.43
C ARG A 248 -7.23 35.97 6.29
N PRO A 249 -6.51 36.72 5.46
CA PRO A 249 -7.02 37.15 4.17
C PRO A 249 -7.49 35.96 3.33
N ALA A 250 -8.61 36.11 2.62
CA ALA A 250 -9.21 35.04 1.81
C ALA A 250 -8.27 34.51 0.70
N GLU A 251 -7.37 35.34 0.20
CA GLU A 251 -6.33 34.99 -0.78
C GLU A 251 -5.41 33.82 -0.34
N VAL A 252 -5.29 33.57 0.97
CA VAL A 252 -4.46 32.49 1.54
C VAL A 252 -5.12 31.11 1.38
N GLU A 253 -6.45 31.05 1.29
CA GLU A 253 -7.18 29.80 1.08
C GLU A 253 -7.12 29.33 -0.38
N ASP A 254 -7.12 30.27 -1.32
CA ASP A 254 -7.09 29.97 -2.75
C ASP A 254 -5.73 29.42 -3.22
N ARG A 255 -4.68 29.52 -2.39
CA ARG A 255 -3.32 29.01 -2.67
C ARG A 255 -2.79 29.49 -4.04
N ALA A 256 -3.27 30.65 -4.47
CA ALA A 256 -2.92 31.26 -5.74
C ALA A 256 -1.65 32.11 -5.60
N VAL A 257 -1.47 32.73 -4.42
CA VAL A 257 -0.35 33.62 -4.12
C VAL A 257 0.77 32.82 -3.42
N PRO A 258 2.01 32.83 -3.93
CA PRO A 258 3.12 32.20 -3.24
C PRO A 258 3.54 32.99 -2.00
N GLY A 259 4.14 32.30 -1.02
CA GLY A 259 4.76 32.91 0.16
C GLY A 259 3.99 32.72 1.46
N HIS A 260 2.93 31.91 1.43
CA HIS A 260 2.23 31.46 2.64
C HIS A 260 2.75 30.08 3.02
N TRP A 261 3.34 29.96 4.21
CA TRP A 261 4.01 28.74 4.67
C TRP A 261 3.20 28.02 5.73
N GLU A 262 3.17 26.70 5.66
CA GLU A 262 2.73 25.82 6.73
C GLU A 262 3.94 25.26 7.49
N GLY A 263 3.92 25.38 8.80
CA GLY A 263 4.93 24.90 9.73
C GLY A 263 4.49 23.70 10.57
N ASP A 264 5.43 22.85 10.96
CA ASP A 264 5.24 21.73 11.87
C ASP A 264 6.59 21.25 12.43
N LEU A 265 6.57 20.44 13.48
CA LEU A 265 7.74 19.75 14.00
C LEU A 265 7.67 18.23 13.81
N ILE A 266 8.74 17.68 13.22
CA ILE A 266 9.04 16.26 13.25
C ILE A 266 9.90 15.99 14.48
N ILE A 267 9.30 15.41 15.52
CA ILE A 267 10.02 15.03 16.74
C ILE A 267 10.78 13.71 16.55
N GLY A 268 12.00 13.69 17.06
CA GLY A 268 12.94 12.57 17.13
C GLY A 268 12.77 11.70 18.37
N LYS A 269 13.76 10.84 18.63
CA LYS A 269 13.77 9.92 19.77
C LYS A 269 13.77 10.69 21.09
N ASN A 270 12.94 10.25 22.04
CA ASN A 270 12.84 10.81 23.40
C ASN A 270 12.56 12.32 23.45
N SER A 271 12.07 12.93 22.37
CA SER A 271 11.95 14.38 22.23
C SER A 271 13.27 15.14 22.42
N GLY A 272 14.43 14.49 22.21
CA GLY A 272 15.74 15.12 22.37
C GLY A 272 16.20 15.92 21.15
N SER A 273 15.58 15.70 19.98
CA SER A 273 15.89 16.38 18.73
C SER A 273 14.63 16.54 17.88
N ALA A 274 14.60 17.55 17.02
CA ALA A 274 13.50 17.81 16.11
C ALA A 274 14.00 18.28 14.74
N ILE A 275 13.10 18.22 13.76
CA ILE A 275 13.27 18.90 12.47
C ILE A 275 12.01 19.73 12.26
N GLY A 276 12.17 21.04 12.11
CA GLY A 276 11.06 21.90 11.69
C GLY A 276 10.83 21.77 10.20
N THR A 277 9.56 21.74 9.80
CA THR A 277 9.17 21.56 8.40
C THR A 277 8.36 22.76 7.94
N LEU A 278 8.86 23.47 6.94
CA LEU A 278 8.15 24.56 6.27
C LEU A 278 7.72 24.09 4.89
N VAL A 279 6.44 24.21 4.57
CA VAL A 279 5.90 23.88 3.25
C VAL A 279 5.11 25.04 2.69
N GLU A 280 5.51 25.53 1.53
CA GLU A 280 4.85 26.62 0.83
C GLU A 280 3.51 26.15 0.26
N ARG A 281 2.43 26.93 0.49
CA ARG A 281 1.05 26.48 0.23
C ARG A 281 0.67 26.42 -1.24
N SER A 282 1.37 27.11 -2.13
CA SER A 282 1.01 27.19 -3.56
C SER A 282 1.80 26.15 -4.37
N THR A 283 3.08 26.01 -4.09
CA THR A 283 4.08 25.20 -4.80
C THR A 283 4.44 23.90 -4.09
N ARG A 284 4.09 23.76 -2.80
CA ARG A 284 4.52 22.65 -1.94
C ARG A 284 6.04 22.57 -1.78
N TYR A 285 6.75 23.67 -2.00
CA TYR A 285 8.19 23.74 -1.79
C TYR A 285 8.50 23.53 -0.31
N VAL A 286 9.46 22.66 -0.02
CA VAL A 286 9.80 22.22 1.33
C VAL A 286 11.13 22.82 1.76
N MET A 287 11.18 23.36 2.96
CA MET A 287 12.41 23.73 3.67
C MET A 287 12.43 23.05 5.03
N LEU A 288 13.62 22.65 5.48
CA LEU A 288 13.82 21.93 6.74
C LEU A 288 14.71 22.74 7.68
N LEU A 289 14.28 22.83 8.93
CA LEU A 289 14.95 23.52 10.03
C LEU A 289 15.64 22.47 10.90
N HIS A 290 16.95 22.61 11.13
CA HIS A 290 17.68 21.66 11.95
C HIS A 290 17.63 22.05 13.43
N LEU A 291 17.07 21.20 14.28
CA LEU A 291 16.92 21.42 15.73
C LEU A 291 17.54 20.23 16.50
N PRO A 292 18.88 20.13 16.57
CA PRO A 292 19.56 18.92 17.05
C PRO A 292 19.49 18.69 18.55
N ALA A 293 19.37 19.76 19.36
CA ALA A 293 19.50 19.69 20.82
C ALA A 293 18.27 20.21 21.58
N ASP A 294 17.57 21.19 21.01
CA ASP A 294 16.38 21.77 21.60
C ASP A 294 15.36 22.13 20.52
N HIS A 295 14.08 22.05 20.88
CA HIS A 295 12.92 22.42 20.07
C HIS A 295 11.94 23.29 20.87
N GLY A 296 12.43 23.94 21.94
CA GLY A 296 11.75 24.99 22.66
C GLY A 296 11.54 26.25 21.83
N ALA A 297 10.79 27.20 22.39
CA ALA A 297 10.33 28.37 21.64
C ALA A 297 11.45 29.27 21.11
N GLU A 298 12.57 29.33 21.83
CA GLU A 298 13.75 30.10 21.42
C GLU A 298 14.48 29.46 20.22
N ALA A 299 14.80 28.17 20.32
CA ALA A 299 15.47 27.44 19.24
C ALA A 299 14.64 27.44 17.94
N VAL A 300 13.31 27.28 18.06
CA VAL A 300 12.42 27.32 16.90
C VAL A 300 12.33 28.73 16.30
N ARG A 301 12.23 29.78 17.12
CA ARG A 301 12.27 31.18 16.66
C ARG A 301 13.55 31.45 15.86
N ASP A 302 14.72 31.12 16.41
CA ASP A 302 16.00 31.43 15.77
C ASP A 302 16.22 30.66 14.47
N ALA A 303 15.83 29.38 14.44
CA ALA A 303 15.87 28.58 13.24
C ALA A 303 14.91 29.09 12.15
N LEU A 304 13.70 29.52 12.54
CA LEU A 304 12.73 30.11 11.62
C LEU A 304 13.23 31.44 11.05
N THR A 305 13.66 32.36 11.91
CA THR A 305 14.14 33.68 11.49
C THR A 305 15.32 33.54 10.53
N SER A 306 16.33 32.74 10.88
CA SER A 306 17.50 32.52 10.01
C SER A 306 17.17 31.88 8.66
N THR A 307 16.11 31.08 8.59
CA THR A 307 15.69 30.44 7.33
C THR A 307 14.89 31.39 6.47
N VAL A 308 13.94 32.12 7.07
CA VAL A 308 13.03 32.97 6.31
C VAL A 308 13.70 34.26 5.83
N THR A 309 14.73 34.76 6.53
CA THR A 309 15.54 35.90 6.05
C THR A 309 16.33 35.58 4.78
N THR A 310 16.53 34.31 4.43
CA THR A 310 17.14 33.91 3.15
C THR A 310 16.15 33.93 1.99
N LEU A 311 14.84 34.03 2.26
CA LEU A 311 13.81 34.05 1.24
C LEU A 311 13.66 35.46 0.63
N PRO A 312 13.39 35.56 -0.68
CA PRO A 312 12.91 36.80 -1.27
C PRO A 312 11.65 37.30 -0.56
N SER A 313 11.51 38.61 -0.40
CA SER A 313 10.40 39.24 0.34
C SER A 313 9.01 38.80 -0.15
N HIS A 314 8.82 38.60 -1.45
CA HIS A 314 7.55 38.16 -2.02
C HIS A 314 7.19 36.69 -1.68
N LEU A 315 8.16 35.88 -1.21
CA LEU A 315 7.95 34.54 -0.68
C LEU A 315 7.79 34.54 0.85
N ALA A 316 7.88 35.67 1.53
CA ALA A 316 7.86 35.77 2.99
C ALA A 316 6.59 36.48 3.47
N ARG A 317 5.39 35.93 3.17
CA ARG A 317 4.11 36.61 3.43
C ARG A 317 3.43 36.22 4.73
N SER A 318 3.35 34.94 5.05
CA SER A 318 2.78 34.50 6.33
C SER A 318 3.22 33.10 6.73
N LEU A 319 3.13 32.83 8.03
CA LEU A 319 3.42 31.51 8.60
C LEU A 319 2.19 30.96 9.32
N THR A 320 1.89 29.69 9.09
CA THR A 320 0.84 28.93 9.76
C THR A 320 1.45 27.90 10.68
N TRP A 321 1.07 27.86 11.95
CA TRP A 321 1.50 26.80 12.88
C TRP A 321 0.33 26.24 13.68
N ASP A 322 0.55 25.13 14.39
CA ASP A 322 -0.36 24.71 15.46
C ASP A 322 -0.04 25.40 16.79
N GLN A 323 -0.89 25.16 17.79
CA GLN A 323 -0.76 25.73 19.13
C GLN A 323 0.27 24.95 20.00
N GLY A 324 1.36 24.51 19.39
CA GLY A 324 2.48 23.84 20.05
C GLY A 324 3.34 24.81 20.86
N SER A 325 3.79 24.39 22.05
CA SER A 325 4.57 25.25 22.96
C SER A 325 5.86 25.84 22.33
N GLU A 326 6.37 25.21 21.27
CA GLU A 326 7.46 25.72 20.44
C GLU A 326 7.18 27.06 19.76
N MET A 327 5.92 27.47 19.63
CA MET A 327 5.54 28.78 19.08
C MET A 327 5.28 29.83 20.18
N GLY A 328 5.74 29.59 21.40
CA GLY A 328 5.55 30.51 22.54
C GLY A 328 6.13 31.91 22.33
N ARG A 329 7.14 32.05 21.46
CA ARG A 329 7.81 33.31 21.11
C ARG A 329 7.49 33.80 19.68
N HIS A 330 6.33 33.42 19.14
CA HIS A 330 5.93 33.81 17.77
C HIS A 330 5.87 35.33 17.55
N HIS A 331 5.53 36.11 18.58
CA HIS A 331 5.49 37.57 18.48
C HIS A 331 6.88 38.17 18.20
N GLU A 332 7.94 37.62 18.80
CA GLU A 332 9.33 38.03 18.53
C GLU A 332 9.74 37.69 17.09
N PHE A 333 9.30 36.53 16.58
CA PHE A 333 9.49 36.16 15.18
C PHE A 333 8.80 37.15 14.23
N THR A 334 7.54 37.49 14.50
CA THR A 334 6.79 38.49 13.70
C THR A 334 7.50 39.84 13.73
N LEU A 335 7.94 40.31 14.91
CA LEU A 335 8.66 41.59 15.04
C LEU A 335 10.00 41.61 14.29
N ALA A 336 10.72 40.49 14.26
CA ALA A 336 12.02 40.40 13.60
C ALA A 336 11.93 40.26 12.07
N THR A 337 10.83 39.73 11.54
CA THR A 337 10.70 39.37 10.11
C THR A 337 9.60 40.11 9.37
N ASP A 338 8.71 40.80 10.08
CA ASP A 338 7.46 41.38 9.59
C ASP A 338 6.46 40.34 9.02
N ILE A 339 6.61 39.07 9.42
CA ILE A 339 5.80 37.97 8.90
C ILE A 339 4.71 37.61 9.91
N PRO A 340 3.42 37.79 9.57
CA PRO A 340 2.34 37.41 10.45
C PRO A 340 2.28 35.89 10.65
N VAL A 341 2.14 35.50 11.92
CA VAL A 341 1.96 34.10 12.34
C VAL A 341 0.49 33.86 12.68
N TYR A 342 -0.07 32.82 12.09
CA TYR A 342 -1.45 32.42 12.28
C TYR A 342 -1.55 31.01 12.88
N PHE A 343 -2.41 30.85 13.88
CA PHE A 343 -2.58 29.58 14.59
C PHE A 343 -3.80 28.79 14.12
N CYS A 344 -3.63 27.48 13.97
CA CYS A 344 -4.74 26.58 13.68
C CYS A 344 -5.63 26.36 14.90
N ASP A 345 -6.87 25.97 14.66
CA ASP A 345 -7.81 25.63 15.72
C ASP A 345 -7.37 24.34 16.45
N PRO A 346 -7.65 24.24 17.76
CA PRO A 346 -7.40 23.01 18.50
C PRO A 346 -8.15 21.83 17.85
N ALA A 347 -7.46 20.69 17.73
CA ALA A 347 -8.01 19.46 17.15
C ALA A 347 -8.42 19.54 15.67
N SER A 348 -7.90 20.51 14.91
CA SER A 348 -8.19 20.71 13.48
C SER A 348 -7.00 20.41 12.55
N PRO A 349 -6.46 19.17 12.51
CA PRO A 349 -5.27 18.85 11.71
C PRO A 349 -5.46 19.03 10.20
N TRP A 350 -6.71 19.03 9.70
CA TRP A 350 -7.01 19.24 8.27
C TRP A 350 -6.64 20.65 7.78
N GLN A 351 -6.53 21.63 8.69
CA GLN A 351 -6.08 22.99 8.36
C GLN A 351 -4.61 23.05 7.92
N ARG A 352 -3.83 21.98 8.17
CA ARG A 352 -2.42 21.81 7.75
C ARG A 352 -2.20 20.53 6.93
N GLY A 353 -3.15 20.20 6.06
CA GLY A 353 -3.09 18.96 5.26
C GLY A 353 -1.83 18.84 4.39
N SER A 354 -1.21 19.96 3.98
CA SER A 354 0.04 19.95 3.20
C SER A 354 1.21 19.44 4.03
N ASN A 355 1.33 19.95 5.26
CA ASN A 355 2.35 19.50 6.21
C ASN A 355 2.17 18.06 6.63
N GLU A 356 0.95 17.59 6.90
CA GLU A 356 0.75 16.19 7.28
C GLU A 356 1.22 15.22 6.17
N ASN A 357 0.86 15.51 4.92
CA ASN A 357 1.29 14.71 3.78
C ASN A 357 2.82 14.77 3.56
N THR A 358 3.41 15.96 3.72
CA THR A 358 4.86 16.18 3.55
C THR A 358 5.66 15.52 4.67
N ASN A 359 5.21 15.62 5.90
CA ASN A 359 5.78 14.91 7.05
C ASN A 359 5.71 13.40 6.82
N GLY A 360 4.62 12.90 6.23
CA GLY A 360 4.53 11.51 5.77
C GLY A 360 5.60 11.10 4.74
N LEU A 361 6.05 12.00 3.88
CA LEU A 361 7.15 11.77 2.93
C LEU A 361 8.51 11.84 3.61
N LEU A 362 8.73 12.85 4.46
CA LEU A 362 9.95 13.04 5.22
C LEU A 362 10.27 11.83 6.12
N ARG A 363 9.24 11.11 6.60
CA ARG A 363 9.45 9.86 7.36
C ARG A 363 10.08 8.71 6.55
N GLN A 364 10.24 8.82 5.23
CA GLN A 364 11.06 7.90 4.43
C GLN A 364 12.57 8.14 4.61
N TYR A 365 12.94 9.34 5.08
CA TYR A 365 14.31 9.78 5.34
C TYR A 365 14.61 9.82 6.84
N PHE A 366 13.61 10.24 7.63
CA PHE A 366 13.68 10.42 9.07
C PHE A 366 12.67 9.52 9.78
N PRO A 367 12.91 8.19 9.88
CA PRO A 367 11.95 7.26 10.46
C PRO A 367 11.51 7.66 11.88
N LYS A 368 10.33 7.19 12.32
CA LYS A 368 9.85 7.52 13.66
C LYS A 368 10.71 6.86 14.74
N GLY A 369 11.06 7.61 15.78
CA GLY A 369 11.81 7.11 16.92
C GLY A 369 13.32 7.00 16.71
N THR A 370 13.85 7.54 15.59
CA THR A 370 15.28 7.71 15.39
C THR A 370 15.75 9.02 16.02
N ASP A 371 17.03 9.08 16.34
CA ASP A 371 17.67 10.33 16.74
C ASP A 371 17.86 11.21 15.50
N LEU A 372 17.33 12.43 15.54
CA LEU A 372 17.41 13.37 14.42
C LEU A 372 18.67 14.23 14.46
N SER A 373 19.35 14.31 15.61
CA SER A 373 20.59 15.08 15.78
C SER A 373 21.76 14.55 14.94
N ALA A 374 21.70 13.26 14.57
CA ALA A 374 22.68 12.60 13.73
C ALA A 374 22.66 13.08 12.26
N HIS A 375 21.63 13.82 11.84
CA HIS A 375 21.54 14.36 10.49
C HIS A 375 22.11 15.77 10.43
N THR A 376 23.04 16.04 9.51
CA THR A 376 23.62 17.38 9.37
C THR A 376 22.66 18.34 8.64
N PRO A 377 22.83 19.66 8.78
CA PRO A 377 22.07 20.64 7.98
C PRO A 377 22.15 20.39 6.47
N GLU A 378 23.30 19.95 5.96
CA GLU A 378 23.54 19.62 4.55
C GLU A 378 22.72 18.39 4.14
N HIS A 379 22.63 17.37 5.00
CA HIS A 379 21.76 16.23 4.77
C HIS A 379 20.30 16.67 4.67
N LEU A 380 19.84 17.54 5.56
CA LEU A 380 18.47 18.07 5.54
C LEU A 380 18.19 18.83 4.24
N ARG A 381 19.12 19.70 3.80
CA ARG A 381 19.01 20.40 2.52
C ARG A 381 18.93 19.43 1.35
N ALA A 382 19.80 18.42 1.29
CA ALA A 382 19.76 17.41 0.24
C ALA A 382 18.43 16.63 0.20
N VAL A 383 17.85 16.32 1.37
CA VAL A 383 16.53 15.68 1.47
C VAL A 383 15.42 16.62 0.99
N ALA A 384 15.47 17.90 1.36
CA ALA A 384 14.52 18.91 0.89
C ALA A 384 14.59 19.04 -0.64
N ASP A 385 15.79 19.13 -1.21
CA ASP A 385 16.02 19.22 -2.66
C ASP A 385 15.47 17.99 -3.40
N GLN A 386 15.68 16.79 -2.86
CA GLN A 386 15.09 15.58 -3.42
C GLN A 386 13.56 15.63 -3.39
N LEU A 387 12.94 16.14 -2.33
CA LEU A 387 11.47 16.31 -2.28
C LEU A 387 10.97 17.41 -3.20
N ASN A 388 11.76 18.46 -3.41
CA ASN A 388 11.44 19.60 -4.28
C ASN A 388 11.65 19.29 -5.76
N ARG A 389 12.42 18.25 -6.11
CA ARG A 389 12.57 17.69 -7.46
C ARG A 389 11.60 16.56 -7.80
N ARG A 390 10.71 16.18 -6.86
CA ARG A 390 9.71 15.14 -7.12
C ARG A 390 8.43 15.72 -7.73
N PRO A 391 7.94 15.17 -8.86
CA PRO A 391 6.75 15.68 -9.52
C PRO A 391 5.50 15.47 -8.65
N ARG A 392 4.58 16.44 -8.63
CA ARG A 392 3.37 16.39 -7.81
C ARG A 392 2.11 16.37 -8.67
N LYS A 393 1.26 15.37 -8.46
CA LYS A 393 -0.05 15.29 -9.13
C LYS A 393 -0.91 16.55 -8.93
N THR A 394 -0.83 17.16 -7.74
CA THR A 394 -1.54 18.40 -7.40
C THR A 394 -1.04 19.62 -8.17
N LEU A 395 0.15 19.55 -8.77
CA LEU A 395 0.77 20.61 -9.57
C LEU A 395 0.80 20.23 -11.06
N GLY A 396 -0.10 19.36 -11.51
CA GLY A 396 -0.10 18.90 -12.91
C GLY A 396 1.16 18.10 -13.29
N TRP A 397 1.81 17.47 -12.31
CA TRP A 397 3.09 16.75 -12.43
C TRP A 397 4.35 17.61 -12.57
N GLU A 398 4.24 18.93 -12.38
CA GLU A 398 5.42 19.77 -12.13
C GLU A 398 6.04 19.45 -10.77
N THR A 399 7.35 19.69 -10.65
CA THR A 399 8.07 19.63 -9.38
C THR A 399 7.85 20.92 -8.58
N PRO A 400 7.89 20.89 -7.23
CA PRO A 400 7.82 22.11 -6.42
C PRO A 400 8.87 23.16 -6.81
N ALA A 401 10.08 22.73 -7.16
CA ALA A 401 11.15 23.62 -7.60
C ALA A 401 10.81 24.32 -8.93
N GLU A 402 10.34 23.57 -9.94
CA GLU A 402 9.91 24.15 -11.23
C GLU A 402 8.73 25.10 -11.05
N ARG A 403 7.75 24.71 -10.22
CA ARG A 403 6.57 25.53 -9.96
C ARG A 403 6.94 26.84 -9.29
N LEU A 404 7.84 26.79 -8.30
CA LEU A 404 8.36 27.97 -7.63
C LEU A 404 9.11 28.86 -8.62
N ALA A 405 10.03 28.30 -9.41
CA ALA A 405 10.78 29.05 -10.42
C ALA A 405 9.87 29.78 -11.42
N LYS A 406 8.78 29.13 -11.88
CA LYS A 406 7.78 29.75 -12.75
C LYS A 406 7.06 30.94 -12.10
N LEU A 407 6.66 30.80 -10.83
CA LEU A 407 6.02 31.89 -10.09
C LEU A 407 6.98 33.06 -9.86
N LEU A 408 8.24 32.78 -9.54
CA LEU A 408 9.29 33.79 -9.40
C LEU A 408 9.53 34.56 -10.71
N ALA A 409 9.56 33.85 -11.84
CA ALA A 409 9.72 34.45 -13.16
C ALA A 409 8.51 35.29 -13.62
N THR A 410 7.32 35.04 -13.06
CA THR A 410 6.10 35.81 -13.40
C THR A 410 5.91 37.03 -12.49
N ALA A 411 6.56 37.01 -11.31
CA ALA A 411 6.51 38.10 -10.32
C ALA A 411 7.67 39.10 -10.44
N SER A 412 8.66 38.80 -11.28
CA SER A 412 9.74 39.69 -11.70
C SER A 412 9.34 40.38 -13.00
#